data_AF-A0A2N2JEG2-F1
#
_entry.id   AF-A0A2N2JEG2-F1
#
_cell.length_a   1.000
_cell.length_b   1.000
_cell.length_c   1.000
_cell.angle_alpha   90.00
_cell.angle_beta   90.00
_cell.angle_gamma   90.00
#
_symmetry.space_group_name_H-M   'P 1'
#
loop_
_entity.id
_entity.type
_entity.pdbx_description
1 polymer ?
#
loop_
_entity_poly.entity_id
_entity_poly.type
_entity_poly.pdbx_seq_one_letter_code
_entity_poly.pdbx_strand_id
1 'polypeptide(L)'
;MKPALAVALFCLAITSAGCSAMVGDSCTTQTDCGNAMYCELSLPDGYCTSRSCVERGCPEFGVCVRFTEDTSYCMLQCSKDSDCRDGYRCVDDFGLYPFCNDTDGVTPAP
;
A
#
# COMPACT_ATOMS: atom_id res chain seq x y z
N MET A 1 -11.27 11.48 -60.61
CA MET A 1 -10.51 10.25 -60.33
C MET A 1 -9.00 10.56 -60.25
N LYS A 2 -8.44 10.71 -59.05
CA LYS A 2 -7.18 10.12 -58.53
C LYS A 2 -6.74 10.81 -57.22
N PRO A 3 -6.13 10.07 -56.29
CA PRO A 3 -6.33 10.24 -54.85
C PRO A 3 -5.16 10.96 -54.19
N ALA A 4 -5.44 11.91 -53.31
CA ALA A 4 -4.44 12.51 -52.42
C ALA A 4 -4.70 12.04 -50.99
N LEU A 5 -3.98 10.98 -50.65
CA LEU A 5 -3.48 10.62 -49.34
C LEU A 5 -3.45 11.81 -48.37
N ALA A 6 -4.19 11.75 -47.25
CA ALA A 6 -4.06 12.74 -46.19
C ALA A 6 -4.22 12.10 -44.81
N VAL A 7 -3.06 11.97 -44.16
CA VAL A 7 -2.81 12.13 -42.73
C VAL A 7 -3.36 11.02 -41.82
N ALA A 8 -2.45 10.11 -41.49
CA ALA A 8 -2.48 9.28 -40.31
C ALA A 8 -2.79 10.12 -39.05
N LEU A 9 -3.93 9.87 -38.41
CA LEU A 9 -4.17 10.30 -37.04
C LEU A 9 -3.78 9.16 -36.10
N PHE A 10 -2.66 9.41 -35.44
CA PHE A 10 -2.02 8.66 -34.40
C PHE A 10 -2.87 8.73 -33.12
N CYS A 11 -3.54 7.65 -32.74
CA CYS A 11 -4.02 7.45 -31.36
C CYS A 11 -3.22 6.31 -30.76
N LEU A 12 -2.06 6.65 -30.19
CA LEU A 12 -1.30 5.79 -29.31
C LEU A 12 -2.19 5.48 -28.10
N ALA A 13 -2.79 4.29 -28.08
CA ALA A 13 -3.38 3.74 -26.87
C ALA A 13 -2.23 3.43 -25.91
N ILE A 14 -1.88 4.40 -25.07
CA ILE A 14 -1.00 4.17 -23.93
C ILE A 14 -1.83 3.31 -22.96
N THR A 15 -1.68 1.99 -23.06
CA THR A 15 -2.14 1.06 -22.04
C THR A 15 -1.34 1.35 -20.79
N SER A 16 -1.90 2.15 -19.87
CA SER A 16 -1.40 2.28 -18.52
C SER A 16 -1.46 0.90 -17.88
N ALA A 17 -0.32 0.21 -17.80
CA ALA A 17 -0.14 -0.84 -16.82
C ALA A 17 -0.23 -0.15 -15.46
N GLY A 18 -1.43 -0.06 -14.90
CA GLY A 18 -1.61 0.40 -13.53
C GLY A 18 -0.85 -0.57 -12.64
N CYS A 19 0.19 -0.09 -11.97
CA CYS A 19 0.77 -0.87 -10.88
C CYS A 19 -0.36 -1.07 -9.86
N SER A 20 -0.60 -2.31 -9.46
CA SER A 20 -1.58 -2.59 -8.41
C SER A 20 -0.97 -2.11 -7.10
N ALA A 21 -1.75 -1.38 -6.30
CA ALA A 21 -1.33 -0.95 -4.98
C ALA A 21 -0.97 -2.16 -4.09
N MET A 22 0.05 -1.97 -3.27
CA MET A 22 0.59 -2.94 -2.33
C MET A 22 0.44 -2.46 -0.89
N VAL A 23 0.60 -3.38 0.06
CA VAL A 23 0.65 -3.04 1.48
C VAL A 23 1.83 -2.10 1.72
N GLY A 24 1.57 -0.93 2.30
CA GLY A 24 2.59 0.06 2.63
C GLY A 24 2.95 1.07 1.55
N ASP A 25 2.28 1.00 0.39
CA ASP A 25 2.33 2.09 -0.57
C ASP A 25 1.81 3.40 0.04
N SER A 26 2.44 4.52 -0.35
CA SER A 26 1.97 5.86 0.00
C SER A 26 0.64 6.16 -0.68
N CYS A 27 -0.23 6.91 -0.03
CA CYS A 27 -1.51 7.29 -0.60
C CYS A 27 -1.99 8.64 -0.07
N THR A 28 -2.78 9.33 -0.88
CA THR A 28 -3.45 10.59 -0.50
C THR A 28 -4.96 10.45 -0.53
N THR A 29 -5.47 9.48 -1.29
CA THR A 29 -6.88 9.18 -1.44
C THR A 29 -7.12 7.66 -1.46
N GLN A 30 -8.35 7.25 -1.18
CA GLN A 30 -8.78 5.85 -1.24
C GLN A 30 -8.51 5.20 -2.61
N THR A 31 -8.60 5.96 -3.70
CA THR A 31 -8.42 5.42 -5.06
C THR A 31 -6.97 4.97 -5.33
N ASP A 32 -6.00 5.55 -4.61
CA ASP A 32 -4.59 5.21 -4.75
C ASP A 32 -4.32 3.75 -4.33
N CYS A 33 -5.10 3.22 -3.39
CA CYS A 33 -4.97 1.84 -2.88
C CYS A 33 -5.83 0.81 -3.63
N GLY A 34 -6.53 1.23 -4.69
CA GLY A 34 -7.47 0.39 -5.42
C GLY A 34 -8.69 -0.01 -4.59
N ASN A 35 -9.24 -1.20 -4.87
CA ASN A 35 -10.53 -1.65 -4.33
C ASN A 35 -10.40 -2.61 -3.12
N ALA A 36 -9.21 -3.14 -2.85
CA ALA A 36 -8.99 -4.20 -1.86
C ALA A 36 -8.43 -3.69 -0.53
N MET A 37 -7.96 -2.45 -0.52
CA MET A 37 -7.24 -1.84 0.59
C MET A 37 -7.80 -0.44 0.81
N TYR A 38 -7.50 0.16 1.95
CA TYR A 38 -7.90 1.52 2.28
C TYR A 38 -6.66 2.38 2.53
N CYS A 39 -6.80 3.68 2.29
CA CYS A 39 -5.74 4.65 2.56
C CYS A 39 -5.79 5.09 4.02
N GLU A 40 -4.84 4.65 4.85
CA GLU A 40 -4.71 5.11 6.23
C GLU A 40 -3.93 6.42 6.28
N LEU A 41 -4.65 7.53 6.44
CA LEU A 41 -4.07 8.86 6.47
C LEU A 41 -3.51 9.24 7.86
N SER A 42 -3.73 8.43 8.90
CA SER A 42 -3.10 8.66 10.20
C SER A 42 -1.62 8.30 10.22
N LEU A 43 -1.13 7.60 9.19
CA LEU A 43 0.26 7.16 9.08
C LEU A 43 1.06 8.10 8.16
N PRO A 44 2.39 8.23 8.35
CA PRO A 44 3.22 9.15 7.57
C PRO A 44 2.99 9.02 6.05
N ASP A 45 2.64 10.13 5.40
CA ASP A 45 2.38 10.24 3.96
C ASP A 45 1.33 9.24 3.42
N GLY A 46 0.43 8.78 4.29
CA GLY A 46 -0.60 7.78 4.00
C GLY A 46 -0.04 6.37 3.81
N TYR A 47 -0.88 5.37 4.07
CA TYR A 47 -0.46 3.98 4.00
C TYR A 47 -1.59 3.08 3.48
N CYS A 48 -1.36 2.41 2.35
CA CYS A 48 -2.29 1.41 1.85
C CYS A 48 -2.27 0.15 2.72
N THR A 49 -3.39 -0.15 3.38
CA THR A 49 -3.54 -1.31 4.27
C THR A 49 -4.95 -1.89 4.23
N SER A 50 -5.17 -3.02 4.89
CA SER A 50 -6.50 -3.62 5.10
C SER A 50 -6.78 -3.66 6.59
N ARG A 51 -8.00 -3.27 7.00
CA ARG A 51 -8.45 -3.28 8.40
C ARG A 51 -8.96 -4.65 8.79
N SER A 52 -8.92 -4.96 10.08
CA SER A 52 -9.53 -6.15 10.67
C SER A 52 -9.05 -7.45 10.01
N CYS A 53 -7.77 -7.49 9.63
CA CYS A 53 -7.18 -8.70 9.09
C CYS A 53 -7.16 -9.82 10.15
N VAL A 54 -7.16 -11.04 9.66
CA VAL A 54 -6.86 -12.26 10.43
C VAL A 54 -5.58 -12.88 9.88
N GLU A 55 -4.88 -13.72 10.65
CA GLU A 55 -3.48 -14.18 10.47
C GLU A 55 -2.98 -14.43 9.03
N ARG A 56 -3.84 -14.83 8.08
CA ARG A 56 -3.49 -15.15 6.69
C ARG A 56 -4.22 -14.29 5.64
N GLY A 57 -4.90 -13.22 6.06
CA GLY A 57 -5.80 -12.43 5.22
C GLY A 57 -5.15 -11.24 4.52
N CYS A 58 -3.85 -11.00 4.70
CA CYS A 58 -3.20 -9.86 4.08
C CYS A 58 -2.85 -10.10 2.60
N PRO A 59 -2.97 -9.07 1.75
CA PRO A 59 -2.43 -9.08 0.39
C PRO A 59 -0.92 -9.30 0.35
N GLU A 60 -0.35 -9.41 -0.85
CA GLU A 60 1.08 -9.70 -1.03
C GLU A 60 1.98 -8.78 -0.19
N PHE A 61 3.03 -9.39 0.36
CA PHE A 61 4.03 -8.76 1.24
C PHE A 61 3.51 -8.24 2.58
N GLY A 62 2.20 -8.37 2.86
CA GLY A 62 1.61 -7.99 4.14
C GLY A 62 1.64 -9.09 5.20
N VAL A 63 1.84 -8.70 6.45
CA VAL A 63 1.61 -9.50 7.64
C VAL A 63 0.49 -8.88 8.46
N CYS A 64 -0.38 -9.70 9.03
CA CYS A 64 -1.45 -9.20 9.87
C CYS A 64 -0.91 -8.89 11.27
N VAL A 65 -0.92 -7.61 11.63
CA VAL A 65 -0.46 -7.14 12.94
C VAL A 65 -1.65 -6.70 13.75
N ARG A 66 -1.71 -7.16 14.99
CA ARG A 66 -2.74 -6.79 15.94
C ARG A 66 -2.17 -5.78 16.94
N PHE A 67 -2.71 -4.57 16.93
CA PHE A 67 -2.26 -3.46 17.79
C PHE A 67 -3.08 -3.38 19.09
N THR A 68 -4.36 -3.76 19.04
CA THR A 68 -5.26 -3.87 20.21
C THR A 68 -6.13 -5.13 20.09
N GLU A 69 -7.01 -5.40 21.05
CA GLU A 69 -7.93 -6.56 20.94
C GLU A 69 -8.83 -6.50 19.69
N ASP A 70 -9.29 -5.29 19.33
CA ASP A 70 -10.25 -5.04 18.25
C ASP A 70 -9.61 -4.45 16.98
N THR A 71 -8.33 -4.09 17.05
CA THR A 71 -7.63 -3.36 15.97
C THR A 71 -6.51 -4.21 15.39
N SER A 72 -6.67 -4.61 14.12
CA SER A 72 -5.63 -5.24 13.32
C SER A 72 -5.52 -4.59 11.94
N TYR A 73 -4.29 -4.53 11.43
CA TYR A 73 -3.98 -3.99 10.11
C TYR A 73 -2.94 -4.87 9.40
N CYS A 74 -2.99 -4.84 8.06
CA CYS A 74 -1.92 -5.40 7.27
C CYS A 74 -0.73 -4.44 7.21
N MET A 75 0.40 -4.86 7.77
CA MET A 75 1.65 -4.10 7.74
C MET A 75 2.63 -4.77 6.78
N LEU A 76 3.48 -3.98 6.14
CA LEU A 76 4.45 -4.47 5.16
C LEU A 76 5.50 -5.27 5.91
N GLN A 77 5.74 -6.51 5.51
CA GLN A 77 6.80 -7.33 6.08
C GLN A 77 8.17 -6.75 5.71
N CYS A 78 9.10 -6.76 6.67
CA CYS A 78 10.44 -6.25 6.47
C CYS A 78 11.50 -7.18 7.08
N SER A 79 12.76 -6.96 6.74
CA SER A 79 13.92 -7.58 7.40
C SER A 79 14.89 -6.55 7.98
N LYS A 80 14.82 -5.30 7.53
CA LYS A 80 15.66 -4.17 7.98
C LYS A 80 14.98 -2.85 7.66
N ASP A 81 15.42 -1.76 8.31
CA ASP A 81 14.84 -0.42 8.13
C ASP A 81 14.80 0.06 6.68
N SER A 82 15.80 -0.31 5.86
CA SER A 82 15.84 0.09 4.45
C SER A 82 14.76 -0.56 3.58
N ASP A 83 14.06 -1.58 4.08
CA ASP A 83 12.91 -2.17 3.41
C ASP A 83 11.64 -1.33 3.61
N CYS A 84 11.67 -0.45 4.61
CA CYS A 84 10.58 0.45 4.94
C CYS A 84 10.78 1.82 4.27
N ARG A 85 9.66 2.49 4.02
CA ARG A 85 9.65 3.85 3.50
C ARG A 85 10.10 4.84 4.58
N ASP A 86 10.59 6.02 4.16
CA ASP A 86 10.91 7.11 5.08
C ASP A 86 9.73 7.40 6.03
N GLY A 87 10.04 7.60 7.32
CA GLY A 87 9.04 7.70 8.39
C GLY A 87 8.65 6.37 9.04
N TYR A 88 9.15 5.24 8.52
CA TYR A 88 8.90 3.91 9.07
C TYR A 88 10.20 3.19 9.41
N ARG A 89 10.13 2.28 10.39
CA ARG A 89 11.22 1.37 10.78
C ARG A 89 10.75 -0.07 10.79
N CYS A 90 11.69 -0.98 10.62
CA CYS A 90 11.42 -2.38 10.75
C CYS A 90 11.42 -2.78 12.23
N VAL A 91 10.28 -3.23 12.73
CA VAL A 91 10.09 -3.60 14.14
C VAL A 91 9.52 -5.01 14.27
N ASP A 92 9.73 -5.65 15.41
CA ASP A 92 9.27 -7.02 15.69
C ASP A 92 8.75 -7.21 17.13
N ASP A 93 8.56 -6.11 17.88
CA ASP A 93 8.28 -6.16 19.32
C ASP A 93 6.95 -6.84 19.71
N PHE A 94 5.93 -6.81 18.83
CA PHE A 94 4.59 -7.34 19.10
C PHE A 94 3.90 -8.01 17.89
N GLY A 95 4.62 -8.16 16.78
CA GLY A 95 4.16 -8.90 15.61
C GLY A 95 4.63 -10.36 15.63
N LEU A 96 3.92 -11.26 14.95
CA LEU A 96 4.43 -12.62 14.71
C LEU A 96 5.60 -12.64 13.72
N TYR A 97 5.71 -11.61 12.89
CA TYR A 97 6.75 -11.40 11.91
C TYR A 97 7.16 -9.92 11.94
N PRO A 98 8.42 -9.57 11.61
CA PRO A 98 8.85 -8.18 11.54
C PRO A 98 8.07 -7.40 10.47
N PHE A 99 7.77 -6.14 10.75
CA PHE A 99 6.95 -5.29 9.89
C PHE A 99 7.37 -3.81 9.96
N CYS A 100 7.03 -3.06 8.92
CA CYS A 100 7.22 -1.62 8.88
C CYS A 100 6.19 -0.92 9.75
N ASN A 101 6.65 -0.21 10.77
CA ASN A 101 5.82 0.62 11.64
C ASN A 101 6.34 2.06 11.67
N ASP A 102 5.46 3.01 11.97
CA ASP A 102 5.85 4.41 12.12
C ASP A 102 6.88 4.57 13.25
N THR A 103 7.88 5.40 12.98
CA THR A 103 8.94 5.81 13.91
C THR A 103 8.44 6.40 15.24
N ASP A 104 7.24 6.98 15.26
CA ASP A 104 6.64 7.55 16.47
C ASP A 104 5.92 6.51 17.34
N GLY A 105 5.84 5.26 16.89
CA GLY A 105 5.21 4.17 17.64
C GLY A 105 3.69 4.35 17.85
N VAL A 106 3.07 5.25 17.08
CA VAL A 106 1.64 5.50 17.17
C VAL A 106 0.92 4.29 16.58
N THR A 107 0.21 3.56 17.44
CA THR A 107 -0.83 2.63 16.98
C THR A 107 -1.77 3.40 16.05
N PRO A 108 -2.09 2.92 14.82
CA PRO A 108 -3.02 3.62 13.95
C PRO A 108 -4.30 3.93 14.74
N ALA A 109 -4.82 5.16 14.58
CA ALA A 109 -5.96 5.61 15.36
C ALA A 109 -7.16 4.66 15.15
N PRO A 110 -7.98 4.40 16.20
CA PRO A 110 -9.15 3.54 16.11
C PRO A 110 -10.16 3.99 15.04
#